data_AF-A0A518LII5-F1
#
_entry.id   AF-A0A518LII5-F1
#
_cell.length_a   1.000
_cell.length_b   1.000
_cell.length_c   1.000
_cell.angle_alpha   90.00
_cell.angle_beta   90.00
_cell.angle_gamma   90.00
#
_symmetry.space_group_name_H-M   'P 1'
#
loop_
_entity.id
_entity.type
_entity.pdbx_description
1 polymer ?
#
loop_
_entity_poly.entity_id
_entity_poly.type
_entity_poly.pdbx_seq_one_letter_code
_entity_poly.pdbx_strand_id
1 'polypeptide(L)'
;MFSVKPFFSVVSVAAMLMLAVASCRDGGANARHGIQTTAGDLQQQLEACRKQHAAQVSTAEVEVLRAKLRRYDGVAEEEGHRRAAMRRVMDSYSRGVCLIHGVFTFHERRGVTSAPVKDAEEKPIELEYLGSGFLVSDHGHVVTNRHVAEPWWNNERVAPLLAAGLEPTFIQLTATFPDHEPLSIDAKTIRVSTESVDVAVFVVSVKGIPVLPLSDRDPRELRGERLMLLGYPTGLSALLARADPDVAHAALAEAHDTTTLIEALSRRHAITPVITHGTLSDATGRQLIYDAVTTSGGSGGPVFGPDGDVIGVNFAILRDFQGSNFGVPIRFVQPLLP
;
A
#
# COMPACT_ATOMS: atom_id res chain seq x y z
N MET A 1 32.70 -2.87 -22.52
CA MET A 1 31.23 -2.95 -22.72
C MET A 1 30.57 -1.98 -21.74
N PHE A 2 30.66 -0.68 -22.02
CA PHE A 2 29.94 0.40 -21.34
C PHE A 2 29.77 1.48 -22.39
N SER A 3 28.54 1.72 -22.85
CA SER A 3 28.22 2.83 -23.76
C SER A 3 27.28 3.76 -23.01
N VAL A 4 27.85 4.89 -22.60
CA VAL A 4 27.16 6.02 -21.97
C VAL A 4 26.29 6.68 -23.04
N LYS A 5 24.96 6.63 -22.87
CA LYS A 5 24.02 7.41 -23.70
C LYS A 5 24.03 8.87 -23.23
N PRO A 6 24.15 9.87 -24.13
CA PRO A 6 24.05 11.26 -23.71
C PRO A 6 22.57 11.65 -23.53
N PHE A 7 22.29 12.26 -22.39
CA PHE A 7 21.09 13.04 -22.10
C PHE A 7 21.04 14.23 -23.08
N PHE A 8 20.13 14.21 -24.06
CA PHE A 8 19.82 15.41 -24.85
C PHE A 8 18.71 16.19 -24.14
N SER A 9 19.12 17.21 -23.40
CA SER A 9 18.28 18.21 -22.74
C SER A 9 17.62 19.13 -23.79
N VAL A 10 16.38 19.57 -23.49
CA VAL A 10 15.55 20.55 -24.24
C VAL A 10 16.31 21.84 -24.60
N VAL A 11 17.44 22.11 -23.93
CA VAL A 11 18.38 23.19 -24.26
C VAL A 11 18.98 23.07 -25.69
N SER A 12 19.03 21.87 -26.27
CA SER A 12 19.66 21.65 -27.59
C SER A 12 18.91 22.27 -28.76
N VAL A 13 17.58 22.47 -28.67
CA VAL A 13 16.77 23.06 -29.76
C VAL A 13 16.88 24.59 -29.74
N ALA A 14 16.92 25.20 -28.56
CA ALA A 14 17.17 26.63 -28.41
C ALA A 14 18.60 27.01 -28.82
N ALA A 15 19.59 26.15 -28.53
CA ALA A 15 20.96 26.32 -28.99
C ALA A 15 21.10 26.17 -30.51
N MET A 16 20.39 25.22 -31.14
CA MET A 16 20.38 25.07 -32.61
C MET A 16 19.70 26.26 -33.32
N LEU A 17 18.61 26.81 -32.78
CA LEU A 17 17.99 28.02 -33.32
C LEU A 17 18.89 29.26 -33.15
N MET A 18 19.59 29.39 -32.02
CA MET A 18 20.55 30.47 -31.79
C MET A 18 21.77 30.39 -32.73
N LEU A 19 22.28 29.18 -33.00
CA LEU A 19 23.37 28.96 -33.98
C LEU A 19 22.94 29.23 -35.42
N ALA A 20 21.70 28.90 -35.80
CA ALA A 20 21.16 29.22 -37.12
C ALA A 20 21.00 30.74 -37.33
N VAL A 21 20.62 31.48 -36.29
CA VAL A 21 20.53 32.96 -36.33
C VAL A 21 21.93 33.61 -36.31
N ALA A 22 22.90 33.02 -35.62
CA ALA A 22 24.29 33.51 -35.60
C ALA A 22 25.03 33.30 -36.93
N SER A 23 24.79 32.19 -37.64
CA SER A 23 25.43 31.89 -38.94
C SER A 23 24.97 32.81 -40.09
N CYS A 24 23.93 33.62 -39.89
CA CYS A 24 23.50 34.65 -40.85
C CYS A 24 24.23 35.99 -40.67
N ARG A 25 25.07 36.16 -39.62
CA ARG A 25 25.76 37.43 -39.32
C ARG A 25 27.22 37.53 -39.74
N ASP A 26 27.88 36.42 -40.11
CA ASP A 26 29.34 36.39 -40.37
C ASP A 26 29.77 36.32 -41.85
N GLY A 27 28.87 36.67 -42.77
CA GLY A 27 29.20 36.78 -44.19
C GLY A 27 29.39 38.23 -44.65
N GLY A 28 30.56 38.85 -44.41
CA GLY A 28 30.99 40.00 -45.23
C GLY A 28 31.75 41.14 -44.54
N ALA A 29 32.97 40.88 -44.07
CA ALA A 29 33.96 41.95 -43.88
C ALA A 29 34.83 42.11 -45.15
N ASN A 30 34.27 42.72 -46.20
CA ASN A 30 34.96 43.55 -47.21
C ASN A 30 34.11 43.68 -48.48
N ALA A 31 33.20 44.65 -48.49
CA ALA A 31 32.86 45.43 -49.69
C ALA A 31 31.98 46.61 -49.24
N ARG A 32 32.55 47.81 -49.25
CA ARG A 32 31.78 49.05 -49.23
C ARG A 32 30.93 49.07 -50.50
N HIS A 33 29.62 48.95 -50.41
CA HIS A 33 28.62 49.59 -51.28
C HIS A 33 27.28 49.61 -50.54
N GLY A 34 26.65 50.78 -50.46
CA GLY A 34 25.41 50.99 -49.72
C GLY A 34 24.25 50.19 -50.32
N ILE A 35 23.58 49.43 -49.48
CA ILE A 35 22.24 48.89 -49.76
C ILE A 35 21.40 49.22 -48.53
N GLN A 36 20.51 50.20 -48.66
CA GLN A 36 19.41 50.38 -47.72
C GLN A 36 18.48 49.17 -47.88
N THR A 37 18.71 48.12 -47.10
CA THR A 37 17.74 47.02 -46.97
C THR A 37 16.47 47.60 -46.36
N THR A 38 15.41 47.66 -47.16
CA THR A 38 14.12 48.17 -46.70
C THR A 38 13.45 47.14 -45.79
N ALA A 39 12.53 47.56 -44.92
CA ALA A 39 11.76 46.64 -44.08
C ALA A 39 11.04 45.55 -44.91
N GLY A 40 10.68 45.86 -46.16
CA GLY A 40 10.10 44.91 -47.12
C GLY A 40 11.07 43.81 -47.58
N ASP A 41 12.36 44.11 -47.76
CA ASP A 41 13.38 43.12 -48.14
C ASP A 41 13.65 42.12 -47.01
N LEU A 42 13.74 42.62 -45.78
CA LEU A 42 13.86 41.78 -44.58
C LEU A 42 12.62 40.90 -44.41
N GLN A 43 11.43 41.44 -44.66
CA GLN A 43 10.18 40.69 -44.58
C GLN A 43 10.10 39.59 -45.65
N GLN A 44 10.54 39.87 -46.89
CA GLN A 44 10.64 38.87 -47.95
C GLN A 44 11.68 37.78 -47.64
N GLN A 45 12.84 38.14 -47.09
CA GLN A 45 13.86 37.17 -46.68
C GLN A 45 13.37 36.27 -45.53
N LEU A 46 12.63 36.83 -44.57
CA LEU A 46 12.05 36.09 -43.46
C LEU A 46 10.95 35.14 -43.92
N GLU A 47 10.14 35.57 -44.89
CA GLU A 47 9.08 34.76 -45.48
C GLU A 47 9.63 33.65 -46.40
N ALA A 48 10.73 33.92 -47.11
CA ALA A 48 11.48 32.93 -47.87
C ALA A 48 12.13 31.89 -46.93
N CYS A 49 12.78 32.32 -45.85
CA CYS A 49 13.34 31.44 -44.83
C CYS A 49 12.25 30.59 -44.16
N ARG A 50 11.10 31.19 -43.83
CA ARG A 50 9.93 30.49 -43.28
C ARG A 50 9.37 29.45 -44.25
N LYS A 51 9.27 29.78 -45.55
CA LYS A 51 8.83 28.84 -46.60
C LYS A 51 9.84 27.72 -46.82
N GLN A 52 11.14 28.02 -46.75
CA GLN A 52 12.21 27.04 -46.94
C GLN A 52 12.29 26.05 -45.78
N HIS A 53 12.12 26.52 -44.53
CA HIS A 53 12.00 25.67 -43.35
C HIS A 53 10.66 24.92 -43.30
N ALA A 54 9.55 25.53 -43.72
CA ALA A 54 8.25 24.86 -43.83
C ALA A 54 8.21 23.78 -44.91
N ALA A 55 9.05 23.89 -45.96
CA ALA A 55 9.23 22.87 -46.99
C ALA A 55 10.14 21.71 -46.56
N GLN A 56 11.01 21.92 -45.57
CA GLN A 56 11.88 20.89 -45.00
C GLN A 56 11.20 20.03 -43.94
N VAL A 57 10.17 20.55 -43.26
CA VAL A 57 9.37 19.78 -42.32
C VAL A 57 8.17 19.21 -43.07
N SER A 58 8.25 17.92 -43.41
CA SER A 58 7.13 17.25 -44.08
C SER A 58 5.90 17.21 -43.16
N THR A 59 4.70 17.35 -43.73
CA THR A 59 3.44 17.20 -42.98
C THR A 59 3.40 15.87 -42.21
N ALA A 60 4.01 14.83 -42.77
CA ALA A 60 4.18 13.52 -42.15
C ALA A 60 5.05 13.56 -40.87
N GLU A 61 6.15 14.31 -40.84
CA GLU A 61 6.98 14.47 -39.63
C GLU A 61 6.22 15.20 -38.51
N VAL A 62 5.42 16.21 -38.86
CA VAL A 62 4.55 16.91 -37.90
C VAL A 62 3.49 15.98 -37.32
N GLU A 63 2.87 15.15 -38.15
CA GLU A 63 1.87 14.16 -37.71
C GLU A 63 2.48 13.09 -36.80
N VAL A 64 3.69 12.61 -37.12
CA VAL A 64 4.45 11.69 -36.27
C VAL A 64 4.79 12.33 -34.93
N LEU A 65 5.23 13.60 -34.91
CA LEU A 65 5.52 14.34 -33.67
C LEU A 65 4.26 14.54 -32.83
N ARG A 66 3.13 14.88 -33.45
CA ARG A 66 1.83 15.00 -32.75
C ARG A 66 1.35 13.67 -32.17
N ALA A 67 1.53 12.57 -32.90
CA ALA A 67 1.21 11.24 -32.40
C ALA A 67 2.10 10.84 -31.23
N LYS A 68 3.40 11.15 -31.28
CA LYS A 68 4.32 10.97 -30.15
C LYS A 68 3.91 11.81 -28.94
N LEU A 69 3.56 13.08 -29.14
CA LEU A 69 3.13 13.96 -28.04
C LEU A 69 1.88 13.42 -27.36
N ARG A 70 0.83 13.04 -28.12
CA ARG A 70 -0.37 12.40 -27.56
C ARG A 70 -0.06 11.15 -26.76
N ARG A 71 0.89 10.33 -27.22
CA ARG A 71 1.33 9.14 -26.49
C ARG A 71 2.03 9.51 -25.18
N TYR A 72 2.88 10.53 -25.18
CA TYR A 72 3.54 11.02 -23.96
C TYR A 72 2.55 11.64 -22.98
N ASP A 73 1.59 12.42 -23.48
CA ASP A 73 0.52 13.00 -22.66
C ASP A 73 -0.28 11.89 -21.97
N GLY A 74 -0.68 10.84 -22.71
CA GLY A 74 -1.38 9.70 -22.11
C GLY A 74 -0.58 8.98 -21.02
N VAL A 75 0.72 8.75 -21.23
CA VAL A 75 1.59 8.15 -20.20
C VAL A 75 1.74 9.08 -18.99
N ALA A 76 1.86 10.38 -19.21
CA ALA A 76 1.97 11.36 -18.14
C ALA A 76 0.69 11.46 -17.31
N GLU A 77 -0.47 11.41 -17.96
CA GLU A 77 -1.77 11.34 -17.30
C GLU A 77 -1.91 10.08 -16.45
N GLU A 78 -1.59 8.90 -16.99
CA GLU A 78 -1.64 7.62 -16.28
C GLU A 78 -0.75 7.62 -15.04
N GLU A 79 0.50 8.10 -15.16
CA GLU A 79 1.42 8.27 -14.04
C GLU A 79 0.96 9.34 -13.03
N GLY A 80 0.20 10.34 -13.49
CA GLY A 80 -0.46 11.32 -12.64
C GLY A 80 -1.57 10.67 -11.80
N HIS A 81 -2.40 9.84 -12.42
CA HIS A 81 -3.47 9.10 -11.74
C HIS A 81 -2.92 8.12 -10.69
N ARG A 82 -1.88 7.35 -11.04
CA ARG A 82 -1.21 6.43 -10.09
C ARG A 82 -0.64 7.19 -8.90
N ARG A 83 0.09 8.29 -9.13
CA ARG A 83 0.62 9.12 -8.03
C ARG A 83 -0.48 9.68 -7.13
N ALA A 84 -1.59 10.13 -7.69
CA ALA A 84 -2.72 10.60 -6.92
C ALA A 84 -3.35 9.46 -6.09
N ALA A 85 -3.48 8.27 -6.66
CA ALA A 85 -3.98 7.09 -5.95
C ALA A 85 -3.07 6.71 -4.78
N MET A 86 -1.77 6.64 -5.02
CA MET A 86 -0.76 6.38 -3.99
C MET A 86 -0.85 7.38 -2.84
N ARG A 87 -1.04 8.67 -3.14
CA ARG A 87 -1.23 9.70 -2.12
C ARG A 87 -2.53 9.50 -1.34
N ARG A 88 -3.64 9.12 -1.98
CA ARG A 88 -4.89 8.79 -1.26
C ARG A 88 -4.70 7.63 -0.28
N VAL A 89 -3.92 6.62 -0.65
CA VAL A 89 -3.61 5.49 0.25
C VAL A 89 -2.91 6.01 1.52
N MET A 90 -1.90 6.86 1.37
CA MET A 90 -1.13 7.41 2.49
C MET A 90 -1.95 8.38 3.35
N ASP A 91 -2.62 9.34 2.73
CA ASP A 91 -3.28 10.47 3.41
C ASP A 91 -4.67 10.11 3.97
N SER A 92 -5.33 9.09 3.40
CA SER A 92 -6.71 8.74 3.75
C SER A 92 -6.87 7.27 4.14
N TYR A 93 -6.58 6.33 3.23
CA TYR A 93 -6.89 4.92 3.49
C TYR A 93 -6.03 4.27 4.58
N SER A 94 -4.86 4.83 4.91
CA SER A 94 -4.06 4.40 6.05
C SER A 94 -4.85 4.43 7.37
N ARG A 95 -5.79 5.37 7.53
CA ARG A 95 -6.69 5.47 8.70
C ARG A 95 -7.77 4.39 8.74
N GLY A 96 -7.99 3.70 7.62
CA GLY A 96 -8.86 2.53 7.53
C GLY A 96 -8.17 1.20 7.87
N VAL A 97 -6.90 1.22 8.32
CA VAL A 97 -6.12 0.04 8.71
C VAL A 97 -5.98 -0.01 10.24
N CYS A 98 -6.45 -1.09 10.87
CA CYS A 98 -6.46 -1.26 12.32
C CYS A 98 -5.40 -2.22 12.83
N LEU A 99 -4.93 -1.97 14.05
CA LEU A 99 -4.21 -2.94 14.87
C LEU A 99 -5.23 -3.87 15.51
N ILE A 100 -5.08 -5.17 15.32
CA ILE A 100 -5.88 -6.19 16.00
C ILE A 100 -5.10 -6.68 17.21
N HIS A 101 -5.74 -6.72 18.37
CA HIS A 101 -5.20 -7.29 19.60
C HIS A 101 -6.17 -8.32 20.14
N GLY A 102 -5.66 -9.53 20.39
CA GLY A 102 -6.45 -10.63 20.90
C GLY A 102 -5.77 -11.29 22.09
N VAL A 103 -6.57 -11.59 23.10
CA VAL A 103 -6.21 -12.39 24.27
C VAL A 103 -7.24 -13.50 24.37
N PHE A 104 -6.77 -14.74 24.37
CA PHE A 104 -7.65 -15.91 24.47
C PHE A 104 -7.13 -16.92 25.47
N THR A 105 -8.05 -17.72 25.98
CA THR A 105 -7.78 -18.80 26.91
C THR A 105 -8.43 -20.09 26.43
N PHE A 106 -8.19 -21.18 27.14
CA PHE A 106 -8.78 -22.47 26.88
C PHE A 106 -9.66 -22.88 28.04
N HIS A 107 -10.78 -23.53 27.73
CA HIS A 107 -11.67 -24.09 28.71
C HIS A 107 -11.69 -25.62 28.61
N GLU A 108 -11.64 -26.27 29.75
CA GLU A 108 -11.89 -27.70 29.86
C GLU A 108 -13.36 -27.95 30.20
N ARG A 109 -14.01 -28.79 29.39
CA ARG A 109 -15.40 -29.17 29.62
C ARG A 109 -15.47 -30.37 30.57
N ARG A 110 -15.96 -30.15 31.78
CA ARG A 110 -16.24 -31.20 32.77
C ARG A 110 -17.75 -31.35 32.94
N GLY A 111 -18.35 -32.22 32.13
CA GLY A 111 -19.80 -32.43 32.11
C GLY A 111 -20.58 -31.19 31.63
N VAL A 112 -21.37 -30.58 32.53
CA VAL A 112 -22.15 -29.35 32.25
C VAL A 112 -21.34 -28.08 32.51
N THR A 113 -20.25 -28.18 33.29
CA THR A 113 -19.42 -27.03 33.67
C THR A 113 -18.23 -26.86 32.74
N SER A 114 -17.92 -25.62 32.40
CA SER A 114 -16.73 -25.21 31.65
C SER A 114 -15.85 -24.37 32.58
N ALA A 115 -14.57 -24.72 32.72
CA ALA A 115 -13.62 -24.02 33.57
C ALA A 115 -12.35 -23.67 32.79
N PRO A 116 -11.75 -22.48 33.00
CA PRO A 116 -10.52 -22.11 32.31
C PRO A 116 -9.37 -23.04 32.74
N VAL A 117 -8.53 -23.38 31.77
CA VAL A 117 -7.28 -24.11 32.01
C VAL A 117 -6.31 -23.18 32.70
N LYS A 118 -5.68 -23.68 33.76
CA LYS A 118 -4.79 -22.88 34.62
C LYS A 118 -3.34 -23.35 34.53
N ASP A 119 -2.43 -22.43 34.80
CA ASP A 119 -1.00 -22.70 35.00
C ASP A 119 -0.70 -23.27 36.39
N ALA A 120 0.59 -23.46 36.70
CA ALA A 120 1.04 -24.02 37.98
C ALA A 120 0.73 -23.10 39.17
N GLU A 121 0.49 -21.82 38.92
CA GLU A 121 0.15 -20.77 39.87
C GLU A 121 -1.37 -20.56 40.00
N GLU A 122 -2.18 -21.47 39.45
CA GLU A 122 -3.66 -21.44 39.45
C GLU A 122 -4.28 -20.25 38.69
N LYS A 123 -3.52 -19.59 37.80
CA LYS A 123 -4.02 -18.52 36.93
C LYS A 123 -4.44 -19.07 35.58
N PRO A 124 -5.50 -18.53 34.94
CA PRO A 124 -5.86 -18.90 33.58
C PRO A 124 -4.67 -18.75 32.62
N ILE A 125 -4.48 -19.73 31.75
CA ILE A 125 -3.50 -19.60 30.66
C ILE A 125 -4.06 -18.61 29.66
N GLU A 126 -3.38 -17.48 29.50
CA GLU A 126 -3.73 -16.44 28.55
C GLU A 126 -2.68 -16.39 27.44
N LEU A 127 -3.15 -16.47 26.20
CA LEU A 127 -2.33 -16.32 25.01
C LEU A 127 -2.70 -15.00 24.34
N GLU A 128 -1.68 -14.16 24.17
CA GLU A 128 -1.81 -12.83 23.57
C GLU A 128 -1.16 -12.80 22.18
N TYR A 129 -1.79 -12.08 21.26
CA TYR A 129 -1.25 -11.85 19.92
C TYR A 129 -1.68 -10.50 19.35
N LEU A 130 -0.93 -10.08 18.32
CA LEU A 130 -1.20 -8.87 17.55
C LEU A 130 -1.29 -9.21 16.06
N GLY A 131 -2.11 -8.47 15.34
CA GLY A 131 -2.26 -8.56 13.90
C GLY A 131 -2.71 -7.24 13.29
N SER A 132 -3.00 -7.25 12.00
CA SER A 132 -3.52 -6.11 11.26
C SER A 132 -4.87 -6.47 10.63
N GLY A 133 -5.68 -5.46 10.38
CA GLY A 133 -6.91 -5.61 9.58
C GLY A 133 -7.26 -4.29 8.91
N PHE A 134 -8.30 -4.30 8.08
CA PHE A 134 -8.74 -3.09 7.39
C PHE A 134 -10.23 -3.08 7.07
N LEU A 135 -10.82 -1.88 7.09
CA LEU A 135 -12.26 -1.67 6.89
C LEU A 135 -12.62 -1.67 5.40
N VAL A 136 -13.62 -2.47 5.00
CA VAL A 136 -14.05 -2.62 3.59
C VAL A 136 -15.52 -2.29 3.35
N SER A 137 -16.26 -1.89 4.37
CA SER A 137 -17.64 -1.41 4.23
C SER A 137 -17.98 -0.37 5.29
N ASP A 138 -18.94 0.51 4.99
CA ASP A 138 -19.57 1.41 5.96
C ASP A 138 -20.36 0.68 7.07
N HIS A 139 -20.78 -0.57 6.82
CA HIS A 139 -21.39 -1.47 7.79
C HIS A 139 -20.41 -2.12 8.78
N GLY A 140 -19.13 -1.75 8.76
CA GLY A 140 -18.18 -2.23 9.76
C GLY A 140 -17.45 -3.54 9.47
N HIS A 141 -17.55 -4.08 8.25
CA HIS A 141 -16.79 -5.27 7.85
C HIS A 141 -15.30 -4.97 7.80
N VAL A 142 -14.53 -5.67 8.63
CA VAL A 142 -13.07 -5.60 8.69
C VAL A 142 -12.49 -6.92 8.21
N VAL A 143 -11.54 -6.82 7.29
CA VAL A 143 -10.83 -7.96 6.71
C VAL A 143 -9.52 -8.19 7.47
N THR A 144 -9.18 -9.46 7.67
CA THR A 144 -7.87 -9.88 8.17
C THR A 144 -7.57 -11.32 7.70
N ASN A 145 -6.48 -11.91 8.18
CA ASN A 145 -6.23 -13.35 8.01
C ASN A 145 -7.09 -14.19 8.95
N ARG A 146 -7.38 -15.43 8.55
CA ARG A 146 -8.09 -16.37 9.41
C ARG A 146 -7.29 -16.70 10.66
N HIS A 147 -5.97 -16.89 10.59
CA HIS A 147 -5.16 -17.14 11.78
C HIS A 147 -5.10 -15.93 12.75
N VAL A 148 -5.51 -14.73 12.31
CA VAL A 148 -5.64 -13.56 13.18
C VAL A 148 -7.03 -13.53 13.82
N ALA A 149 -8.09 -13.93 13.10
CA ALA A 149 -9.44 -14.02 13.65
C ALA A 149 -9.67 -15.28 14.51
N GLU A 150 -8.99 -16.38 14.18
CA GLU A 150 -9.02 -17.68 14.86
C GLU A 150 -7.56 -18.10 15.15
N PRO A 151 -6.91 -17.59 16.21
CA PRO A 151 -5.49 -17.86 16.49
C PRO A 151 -5.17 -19.33 16.79
N TRP A 152 -6.20 -20.13 17.03
CA TRP A 152 -6.11 -21.58 17.18
C TRP A 152 -6.16 -22.35 15.86
N TRP A 153 -6.52 -21.71 14.75
CA TRP A 153 -6.54 -22.34 13.43
C TRP A 153 -5.11 -22.49 12.88
N ASN A 154 -4.79 -23.71 12.44
CA ASN A 154 -3.49 -24.08 11.86
C ASN A 154 -2.27 -23.64 12.71
N ASN A 155 -2.39 -23.77 14.03
CA ASN A 155 -1.36 -23.35 14.97
C ASN A 155 -0.80 -24.57 15.73
N GLU A 156 0.44 -24.94 15.39
CA GLU A 156 1.12 -26.12 15.96
C GLU A 156 1.33 -26.03 17.47
N ARG A 157 1.45 -24.82 18.03
CA ARG A 157 1.67 -24.63 19.47
C ARG A 157 0.43 -24.97 20.29
N VAL A 158 -0.76 -24.75 19.73
CA VAL A 158 -2.03 -24.97 20.42
C VAL A 158 -2.77 -26.23 19.94
N ALA A 159 -2.34 -26.83 18.84
CA ALA A 159 -2.90 -28.08 18.33
C ALA A 159 -2.99 -29.21 19.40
N PRO A 160 -1.99 -29.41 20.29
CA PRO A 160 -2.12 -30.40 21.36
C PRO A 160 -3.23 -30.09 22.37
N LEU A 161 -3.51 -28.81 22.64
CA LEU A 161 -4.56 -28.38 23.56
C LEU A 161 -5.94 -28.67 22.97
N LEU A 162 -6.13 -28.37 21.68
CA LEU A 162 -7.35 -28.70 20.96
C LEU A 162 -7.57 -30.22 20.88
N ALA A 163 -6.50 -30.98 20.64
CA ALA A 163 -6.56 -32.44 20.60
C ALA A 163 -6.93 -33.05 21.96
N ALA A 164 -6.62 -32.36 23.06
CA ALA A 164 -7.06 -32.73 24.41
C ALA A 164 -8.54 -32.36 24.70
N GLY A 165 -9.26 -31.80 23.72
CA GLY A 165 -10.67 -31.41 23.85
C GLY A 165 -10.88 -30.06 24.53
N LEU A 166 -9.84 -29.23 24.62
CA LEU A 166 -9.95 -27.89 25.19
C LEU A 166 -10.56 -26.92 24.17
N GLU A 167 -11.54 -26.15 24.60
CA GLU A 167 -12.27 -25.21 23.77
C GLU A 167 -11.66 -23.79 23.92
N PRO A 168 -11.17 -23.16 22.84
CA PRO A 168 -10.61 -21.81 22.92
C PRO A 168 -11.73 -20.77 23.07
N THR A 169 -11.49 -19.72 23.85
CA THR A 169 -12.43 -18.60 24.02
C THR A 169 -11.66 -17.29 24.14
N PHE A 170 -12.14 -16.25 23.46
CA PHE A 170 -11.58 -14.90 23.60
C PHE A 170 -11.92 -14.32 24.97
N ILE A 171 -10.90 -13.84 25.67
CA ILE A 171 -11.03 -12.91 26.81
C ILE A 171 -11.24 -11.51 26.25
N GLN A 172 -10.43 -11.14 25.26
CA GLN A 172 -10.47 -9.86 24.59
C GLN A 172 -10.16 -10.04 23.10
N LEU A 173 -10.88 -9.29 22.27
CA LEU A 173 -10.58 -9.15 20.86
C LEU A 173 -10.97 -7.74 20.43
N THR A 174 -9.99 -6.94 20.03
CA THR A 174 -10.19 -5.53 19.68
C THR A 174 -9.54 -5.16 18.35
N ALA A 175 -10.15 -4.20 17.66
CA ALA A 175 -9.58 -3.51 16.51
C ALA A 175 -9.40 -2.03 16.86
N THR A 176 -8.18 -1.53 16.75
CA THR A 176 -7.83 -0.13 17.05
C THR A 176 -7.43 0.58 15.76
N PHE A 177 -8.26 1.51 15.30
CA PHE A 177 -7.97 2.34 14.12
C PHE A 177 -7.23 3.62 14.53
N PRO A 178 -6.42 4.23 13.64
CA PRO A 178 -5.82 5.53 13.90
C PRO A 178 -6.88 6.57 14.29
N ASP A 179 -6.63 7.32 15.38
CA ASP A 179 -7.54 8.32 15.97
C ASP A 179 -8.84 7.75 16.60
N HIS A 180 -8.88 6.45 16.90
CA HIS A 180 -10.03 5.80 17.53
C HIS A 180 -9.63 4.92 18.71
N GLU A 181 -10.43 4.96 19.78
CA GLU A 181 -10.33 4.02 20.90
C GLU A 181 -10.49 2.55 20.41
N PRO A 182 -9.91 1.57 21.12
CA PRO A 182 -10.06 0.16 20.77
C PRO A 182 -11.54 -0.26 20.68
N LEU A 183 -11.92 -0.82 19.54
CA LEU A 183 -13.28 -1.31 19.28
C LEU A 183 -13.34 -2.80 19.56
N SER A 184 -14.25 -3.24 20.43
CA SER A 184 -14.46 -4.66 20.69
C SER A 184 -15.06 -5.37 19.49
N ILE A 185 -14.55 -6.56 19.18
CA ILE A 185 -15.02 -7.44 18.11
C ILE A 185 -15.87 -8.55 18.73
N ASP A 186 -17.11 -8.70 18.28
CA ASP A 186 -17.92 -9.86 18.64
C ASP A 186 -17.46 -11.08 17.82
N ALA A 187 -16.88 -12.06 18.50
CA ALA A 187 -16.38 -13.30 17.89
C ALA A 187 -17.46 -14.05 17.09
N LYS A 188 -18.76 -13.85 17.38
CA LYS A 188 -19.87 -14.46 16.62
C LYS A 188 -20.00 -13.90 15.21
N THR A 189 -19.43 -12.73 14.95
CA THR A 189 -19.46 -12.09 13.62
C THR A 189 -18.36 -12.59 12.70
N ILE A 190 -17.41 -13.38 13.21
CA ILE A 190 -16.29 -13.90 12.43
C ILE A 190 -16.82 -14.85 11.34
N ARG A 191 -16.56 -14.48 10.09
CA ARG A 191 -16.79 -15.29 8.89
C ARG A 191 -15.44 -15.65 8.30
N VAL A 192 -15.20 -16.94 8.07
CA VAL A 192 -13.95 -17.45 7.48
C VAL A 192 -14.23 -18.03 6.10
N SER A 193 -13.21 -18.04 5.23
CA SER A 193 -13.35 -18.63 3.90
C SER A 193 -13.57 -20.15 3.94
N THR A 194 -14.48 -20.62 3.10
CA THR A 194 -14.77 -22.04 2.87
C THR A 194 -13.73 -22.73 1.98
N GLU A 195 -12.89 -21.96 1.27
CA GLU A 195 -11.90 -22.49 0.32
C GLU A 195 -10.55 -22.83 0.98
N SER A 196 -10.52 -22.96 2.30
CA SER A 196 -9.29 -23.21 3.09
C SER A 196 -8.17 -22.20 2.79
N VAL A 197 -8.54 -20.95 2.47
CA VAL A 197 -7.61 -19.82 2.39
C VAL A 197 -7.63 -19.04 3.70
N ASP A 198 -6.49 -18.42 4.00
CA ASP A 198 -6.27 -17.73 5.26
C ASP A 198 -6.81 -16.29 5.25
N VAL A 199 -8.13 -16.16 5.15
CA VAL A 199 -8.85 -14.88 5.22
C VAL A 199 -10.12 -15.01 6.06
N ALA A 200 -10.40 -13.95 6.79
CA ALA A 200 -11.58 -13.79 7.61
C ALA A 200 -12.11 -12.36 7.55
N VAL A 201 -13.39 -12.22 7.86
CA VAL A 201 -14.09 -10.95 8.04
C VAL A 201 -14.78 -10.98 9.39
N PHE A 202 -14.73 -9.88 10.12
CA PHE A 202 -15.56 -9.66 11.31
C PHE A 202 -16.22 -8.28 11.22
N VAL A 203 -17.19 -8.02 12.09
CA VAL A 203 -17.95 -6.76 12.09
C VAL A 203 -17.68 -5.98 13.36
N VAL A 204 -17.38 -4.69 13.20
CA VAL A 204 -17.22 -3.74 14.31
C VAL A 204 -18.07 -2.48 14.09
N SER A 205 -18.49 -1.84 15.18
CA SER A 205 -19.27 -0.59 15.09
C SER A 205 -18.35 0.59 14.76
N VAL A 206 -18.36 1.03 13.50
CA VAL A 206 -17.48 2.10 13.00
C VAL A 206 -18.24 3.39 12.68
N LYS A 207 -17.56 4.54 12.85
CA LYS A 207 -17.99 5.84 12.33
C LYS A 207 -16.78 6.71 12.00
N GLY A 208 -16.77 7.32 10.82
CA GLY A 208 -15.71 8.26 10.41
C GLY A 208 -14.38 7.60 10.01
N ILE A 209 -14.36 6.27 9.86
CA ILE A 209 -13.21 5.50 9.40
C ILE A 209 -13.30 5.33 7.88
N PRO A 210 -12.22 5.60 7.11
CA PRO A 210 -12.21 5.39 5.67
C PRO A 210 -12.41 3.92 5.29
N VAL A 211 -13.29 3.68 4.31
CA VAL A 211 -13.53 2.37 3.70
C VAL A 211 -12.54 2.17 2.55
N LEU A 212 -11.82 1.06 2.56
CA LEU A 212 -10.84 0.73 1.53
C LEU A 212 -11.53 0.10 0.31
N PRO A 213 -11.27 0.62 -0.91
CA PRO A 213 -11.82 0.04 -2.12
C PRO A 213 -11.17 -1.31 -2.43
N LEU A 214 -11.97 -2.32 -2.74
CA LEU A 214 -11.48 -3.63 -3.15
C LEU A 214 -11.34 -3.69 -4.67
N SER A 215 -10.26 -4.31 -5.15
CA SER A 215 -10.04 -4.49 -6.58
C SER A 215 -10.88 -5.64 -7.13
N ASP A 216 -11.51 -5.41 -8.28
CA ASP A 216 -12.12 -6.47 -9.10
C ASP A 216 -11.15 -7.01 -10.17
N ARG A 217 -9.94 -6.46 -10.26
CA ARG A 217 -8.95 -6.87 -11.26
C ARG A 217 -8.33 -8.20 -10.90
N ASP A 218 -7.97 -8.96 -11.93
CA ASP A 218 -7.14 -10.14 -11.75
C ASP A 218 -5.71 -9.71 -11.36
N PRO A 219 -5.20 -10.09 -10.18
CA PRO A 219 -3.86 -9.70 -9.76
C PRO A 219 -2.75 -10.18 -10.70
N ARG A 220 -3.02 -11.17 -11.57
CA ARG A 220 -2.10 -11.63 -12.63
C ARG A 220 -1.80 -10.55 -13.66
N GLU A 221 -2.70 -9.60 -13.87
CA GLU A 221 -2.50 -8.45 -14.76
C GLU A 221 -1.60 -7.37 -14.14
N LEU A 222 -1.40 -7.41 -12.82
CA LEU A 222 -0.62 -6.44 -12.06
C LEU A 222 0.83 -6.89 -11.84
N ARG A 223 1.25 -7.98 -12.47
CA ARG A 223 2.62 -8.49 -12.32
C ARG A 223 3.63 -7.46 -12.82
N GLY A 224 4.63 -7.18 -11.98
CA GLY A 224 5.64 -6.15 -12.21
C GLY A 224 5.21 -4.75 -11.79
N GLU A 225 3.95 -4.54 -11.40
CA GLU A 225 3.47 -3.25 -10.91
C GLU A 225 3.92 -2.99 -9.47
N ARG A 226 4.03 -1.70 -9.14
CA ARG A 226 4.27 -1.27 -7.77
C ARG A 226 3.05 -1.48 -6.91
N LEU A 227 3.29 -1.86 -5.66
CA LEU A 227 2.26 -1.99 -4.63
C LEU A 227 2.66 -1.26 -3.35
N MET A 228 1.66 -1.04 -2.50
CA MET A 228 1.88 -0.65 -1.11
C MET A 228 1.34 -1.70 -0.18
N LEU A 229 2.05 -1.92 0.92
CA LEU A 229 1.62 -2.78 2.01
C LEU A 229 1.48 -1.92 3.26
N LEU A 230 0.32 -2.03 3.91
CA LEU A 230 0.05 -1.34 5.17
C LEU A 230 -0.24 -2.36 6.27
N GLY A 231 0.20 -2.06 7.49
CA GLY A 231 -0.11 -2.89 8.67
C GLY A 231 0.72 -2.48 9.88
N TYR A 232 0.76 -3.34 10.88
CA TYR A 232 1.46 -3.13 12.14
C TYR A 232 2.57 -4.18 12.35
N PRO A 233 3.59 -4.24 11.45
CA PRO A 233 4.71 -5.16 11.61
C PRO A 233 5.42 -4.88 12.95
N THR A 234 5.78 -5.95 13.66
CA THR A 234 6.36 -5.94 15.01
C THR A 234 5.41 -5.38 16.09
N GLY A 235 4.16 -5.06 15.77
CA GLY A 235 3.15 -4.60 16.73
C GLY A 235 3.57 -3.33 17.48
N LEU A 236 3.41 -3.35 18.80
CA LEU A 236 3.62 -2.17 19.66
C LEU A 236 5.06 -1.67 19.68
N SER A 237 6.05 -2.55 19.53
CA SER A 237 7.46 -2.14 19.54
C SER A 237 7.78 -1.18 18.39
N ALA A 238 7.21 -1.41 17.21
CA ALA A 238 7.38 -0.51 16.06
C ALA A 238 6.62 0.81 16.26
N LEU A 239 5.45 0.78 16.89
CA LEU A 239 4.69 1.99 17.22
C LEU A 239 5.46 2.86 18.21
N LEU A 240 5.97 2.27 19.29
CA LEU A 240 6.78 2.97 20.28
C LEU A 240 8.07 3.56 19.69
N ALA A 241 8.75 2.80 18.82
CA ALA A 241 9.99 3.26 18.19
C ALA A 241 9.79 4.41 17.19
N ARG A 242 8.58 4.53 16.60
CA ARG A 242 8.23 5.59 15.64
C ARG A 242 7.53 6.78 16.27
N ALA A 243 6.93 6.60 17.45
CA ALA A 243 6.26 7.67 18.17
C ALA A 243 7.27 8.74 18.63
N ASP A 244 6.74 9.94 18.88
CA ASP A 244 7.50 10.97 19.58
C ASP A 244 8.02 10.42 20.94
N PRO A 245 9.29 10.65 21.32
CA PRO A 245 9.85 10.11 22.55
C PRO A 245 9.04 10.42 23.81
N ASP A 246 8.43 11.61 23.91
CA ASP A 246 7.63 12.02 25.05
C ASP A 246 6.30 11.27 25.07
N VAL A 247 5.69 11.07 23.89
CA VAL A 247 4.47 10.26 23.72
C VAL A 247 4.73 8.80 24.11
N ALA A 248 5.84 8.22 23.65
CA ALA A 248 6.22 6.85 23.97
C ALA A 248 6.47 6.66 25.47
N HIS A 249 7.23 7.57 26.10
CA HIS A 249 7.46 7.54 27.55
C HIS A 249 6.16 7.67 28.35
N ALA A 250 5.29 8.61 27.96
CA ALA A 250 4.03 8.81 28.65
C ALA A 250 3.10 7.59 28.52
N ALA A 251 3.06 6.95 27.35
CA ALA A 251 2.27 5.74 27.15
C ALA A 251 2.81 4.56 27.98
N LEU A 252 4.13 4.37 28.01
CA LEU A 252 4.78 3.32 28.82
C LEU A 252 4.62 3.54 30.32
N ALA A 253 4.63 4.79 30.79
CA ALA A 253 4.44 5.12 32.19
C ALA A 253 3.01 4.86 32.69
N GLU A 254 2.02 4.97 31.80
CA GLU A 254 0.61 4.71 32.09
C GLU A 254 0.23 3.23 31.95
N ALA A 255 0.90 2.50 31.06
CA ALA A 255 0.55 1.12 30.75
C ALA A 255 0.96 0.13 31.86
N HIS A 256 0.08 -0.83 32.12
CA HIS A 256 0.34 -1.97 33.01
C HIS A 256 0.38 -3.30 32.24
N ASP A 257 -0.20 -3.32 31.05
CA ASP A 257 -0.28 -4.44 30.13
C ASP A 257 -0.37 -3.93 28.68
N THR A 258 -0.44 -4.86 27.74
CA THR A 258 -0.56 -4.56 26.30
C THR A 258 -1.84 -3.80 25.98
N THR A 259 -2.96 -4.12 26.63
CA THR A 259 -4.26 -3.47 26.43
C THR A 259 -4.18 -1.99 26.77
N THR A 260 -3.76 -1.67 27.99
CA THR A 260 -3.62 -0.30 28.49
C THR A 260 -2.56 0.49 27.72
N LEU A 261 -1.53 -0.19 27.20
CA LEU A 261 -0.57 0.43 26.28
C LEU A 261 -1.22 0.83 24.95
N ILE A 262 -2.06 -0.02 24.36
CA ILE A 262 -2.79 0.31 23.13
C ILE A 262 -3.72 1.50 23.36
N GLU A 263 -4.47 1.50 24.46
CA GLU A 263 -5.35 2.62 24.84
C GLU A 263 -4.56 3.91 25.06
N ALA A 264 -3.41 3.84 25.73
CA ALA A 264 -2.54 4.99 25.97
C ALA A 264 -1.94 5.55 24.67
N LEU A 265 -1.53 4.69 23.73
CA LEU A 265 -1.06 5.07 22.40
C LEU A 265 -2.19 5.63 21.54
N SER A 266 -3.39 5.06 21.61
CA SER A 266 -4.57 5.51 20.86
C SER A 266 -4.97 6.94 21.24
N ARG A 267 -5.13 7.23 22.53
CA ARG A 267 -5.43 8.58 23.04
C ARG A 267 -4.40 9.64 22.66
N ARG A 268 -3.18 9.21 22.32
CA ARG A 268 -2.06 10.08 21.92
C ARG A 268 -1.85 10.10 20.40
N HIS A 269 -2.78 9.56 19.62
CA HIS A 269 -2.70 9.49 18.15
C HIS A 269 -1.45 8.75 17.63
N ALA A 270 -0.92 7.81 18.42
CA ALA A 270 0.31 7.07 18.12
C ALA A 270 0.06 5.70 17.46
N ILE A 271 -1.20 5.29 17.32
CA ILE A 271 -1.59 4.11 16.52
C ILE A 271 -1.57 4.52 15.05
N THR A 272 -0.45 4.27 14.37
CA THR A 272 -0.30 4.57 12.94
C THR A 272 0.32 3.37 12.21
N PRO A 273 -0.26 2.90 11.10
CA PRO A 273 0.29 1.77 10.37
C PRO A 273 1.68 2.13 9.78
N VAL A 274 2.49 1.11 9.54
CA VAL A 274 3.70 1.19 8.73
C VAL A 274 3.29 1.00 7.28
N ILE A 275 3.79 1.88 6.41
CA ILE A 275 3.63 1.78 4.97
C ILE A 275 4.95 1.28 4.40
N THR A 276 4.92 0.17 3.66
CA THR A 276 6.06 -0.31 2.88
C THR A 276 5.69 -0.40 1.41
N HIS A 277 6.70 -0.31 0.55
CA HIS A 277 6.54 -0.37 -0.90
C HIS A 277 7.27 -1.59 -1.44
N GLY A 278 6.75 -2.12 -2.54
CA GLY A 278 7.40 -3.18 -3.29
C GLY A 278 6.79 -3.34 -4.67
N THR A 279 7.09 -4.47 -5.28
CA THR A 279 6.65 -4.89 -6.60
C THR A 279 5.92 -6.21 -6.48
N LEU A 280 4.83 -6.38 -7.23
CA LEU A 280 4.18 -7.67 -7.37
C LEU A 280 5.00 -8.56 -8.29
N SER A 281 5.81 -9.44 -7.73
CA SER A 281 6.67 -10.37 -8.49
C SER A 281 5.85 -11.39 -9.28
N ASP A 282 4.84 -11.99 -8.63
CA ASP A 282 3.95 -12.95 -9.26
C ASP A 282 2.58 -12.99 -8.56
N ALA A 283 1.59 -13.52 -9.26
CA ALA A 283 0.29 -13.82 -8.71
C ALA A 283 -0.21 -15.16 -9.28
N THR A 284 -0.65 -16.03 -8.38
CA THR A 284 -1.28 -17.29 -8.72
C THR A 284 -2.78 -17.23 -8.44
N GLY A 285 -3.48 -18.30 -8.81
CA GLY A 285 -4.87 -18.48 -8.43
C GLY A 285 -5.11 -18.57 -6.91
N ARG A 286 -4.11 -18.53 -6.02
CA ARG A 286 -4.38 -18.53 -4.56
C ARG A 286 -3.47 -17.61 -3.75
N GLN A 287 -2.47 -16.99 -4.38
CA GLN A 287 -1.40 -16.31 -3.67
C GLN A 287 -0.85 -15.15 -4.49
N LEU A 288 -0.54 -14.05 -3.81
CA LEU A 288 0.28 -12.94 -4.29
C LEU A 288 1.71 -13.13 -3.79
N ILE A 289 2.70 -12.79 -4.60
CA ILE A 289 4.13 -12.87 -4.26
C ILE A 289 4.77 -11.52 -4.54
N TYR A 290 5.39 -10.91 -3.53
CA TYR A 290 5.95 -9.56 -3.64
C TYR A 290 7.15 -9.34 -2.74
N ASP A 291 7.90 -8.27 -2.96
CA ASP A 291 9.12 -7.93 -2.22
C ASP A 291 8.93 -6.79 -1.18
N ALA A 292 7.71 -6.27 -1.02
CA ALA A 292 7.42 -5.25 -0.01
C ALA A 292 7.70 -5.76 1.40
N VAL A 293 8.57 -5.06 2.14
CA VAL A 293 9.07 -5.50 3.46
C VAL A 293 7.93 -5.60 4.47
N THR A 294 7.90 -6.70 5.23
CA THR A 294 6.97 -6.91 6.35
C THR A 294 7.56 -7.90 7.34
N THR A 295 6.87 -8.13 8.46
CA THR A 295 7.23 -9.16 9.45
C THR A 295 5.99 -9.58 10.25
N SER A 296 6.17 -10.41 11.27
CA SER A 296 5.14 -10.78 12.23
C SER A 296 4.40 -9.53 12.74
N GLY A 297 3.07 -9.59 12.84
CA GLY A 297 2.20 -8.44 13.15
C GLY A 297 1.67 -7.70 11.90
N GLY A 298 2.34 -7.81 10.76
CA GLY A 298 1.84 -7.29 9.48
C GLY A 298 0.74 -8.15 8.84
N SER A 299 0.56 -9.39 9.29
CA SER A 299 -0.50 -10.29 8.82
C SER A 299 -1.87 -9.64 8.93
N GLY A 300 -2.67 -9.75 7.88
CA GLY A 300 -4.02 -9.23 7.77
C GLY A 300 -4.11 -7.80 7.23
N GLY A 301 -2.96 -7.13 7.05
CA GLY A 301 -2.89 -5.80 6.45
C GLY A 301 -3.21 -5.80 4.95
N PRO A 302 -3.72 -4.68 4.39
CA PRO A 302 -4.07 -4.60 2.99
C PRO A 302 -2.83 -4.46 2.09
N VAL A 303 -2.88 -5.13 0.94
CA VAL A 303 -1.95 -4.95 -0.18
C VAL A 303 -2.67 -4.12 -1.24
N PHE A 304 -2.20 -2.91 -1.49
CA PHE A 304 -2.76 -1.98 -2.49
C PHE A 304 -2.05 -2.10 -3.83
N GLY A 305 -2.82 -2.14 -4.91
CA GLY A 305 -2.32 -2.03 -6.28
C GLY A 305 -1.93 -0.59 -6.67
N PRO A 306 -1.47 -0.39 -7.92
CA PRO A 306 -1.06 0.93 -8.42
C PRO A 306 -2.22 1.95 -8.50
N ASP A 307 -3.46 1.47 -8.55
CA ASP A 307 -4.68 2.29 -8.68
C ASP A 307 -5.27 2.72 -7.31
N GLY A 308 -4.64 2.28 -6.21
CA GLY A 308 -5.03 2.63 -4.84
C GLY A 308 -6.18 1.77 -4.28
N ASP A 309 -6.49 0.67 -4.95
CA ASP A 309 -7.42 -0.38 -4.55
C ASP A 309 -6.69 -1.57 -3.90
N VAL A 310 -7.37 -2.28 -3.01
CA VAL A 310 -6.82 -3.44 -2.31
C VAL A 310 -6.89 -4.66 -3.21
N ILE A 311 -5.74 -5.25 -3.54
CA ILE A 311 -5.61 -6.43 -4.39
C ILE A 311 -5.41 -7.72 -3.59
N GLY A 312 -5.10 -7.61 -2.29
CA GLY A 312 -5.01 -8.76 -1.40
C GLY A 312 -4.81 -8.43 0.08
N VAL A 313 -4.72 -9.50 0.87
CA VAL A 313 -4.51 -9.48 2.32
C VAL A 313 -3.13 -10.07 2.60
N ASN A 314 -2.25 -9.31 3.25
CA ASN A 314 -0.88 -9.74 3.57
C ASN A 314 -0.89 -10.95 4.49
N PHE A 315 -0.06 -11.94 4.18
CA PHE A 315 0.15 -13.15 4.97
C PHE A 315 1.64 -13.21 5.35
N ALA A 316 1.97 -13.00 6.63
CA ALA A 316 3.36 -12.89 7.04
C ALA A 316 4.11 -14.24 6.93
N ILE A 317 5.08 -14.27 6.01
CA ILE A 317 6.35 -15.02 5.96
C ILE A 317 6.32 -16.51 6.38
N LEU A 318 6.59 -17.39 5.40
CA LEU A 318 7.32 -18.65 5.67
C LEU A 318 8.70 -18.29 6.22
N ARG A 319 8.99 -18.67 7.48
CA ARG A 319 10.22 -18.30 8.20
C ARG A 319 11.52 -18.65 7.45
N ASP A 320 11.44 -19.55 6.47
CA ASP A 320 12.57 -20.06 5.71
C ASP A 320 12.75 -19.43 4.31
N PHE A 321 11.86 -18.51 3.87
CA PHE A 321 11.96 -17.85 2.56
C PHE A 321 12.32 -16.37 2.70
N GLN A 322 13.61 -16.06 2.71
CA GLN A 322 14.09 -14.67 2.71
C GLN A 322 14.10 -14.11 1.28
N GLY A 323 13.27 -13.09 1.02
CA GLY A 323 13.26 -12.35 -0.24
C GLY A 323 11.90 -12.22 -0.93
N SER A 324 10.86 -12.88 -0.43
CA SER A 324 9.48 -12.60 -0.87
C SER A 324 8.48 -12.78 0.26
N ASN A 325 7.47 -11.93 0.23
CA ASN A 325 6.29 -11.98 1.08
C ASN A 325 5.11 -12.46 0.26
N PHE A 326 4.10 -12.95 0.97
CA PHE A 326 2.94 -13.59 0.37
C PHE A 326 1.66 -12.88 0.82
N GLY A 327 0.65 -12.90 -0.05
CA GLY A 327 -0.68 -12.41 0.28
C GLY A 327 -1.76 -13.31 -0.28
N VAL A 328 -2.96 -13.22 0.30
CA VAL A 328 -4.15 -13.87 -0.21
C VAL A 328 -4.88 -12.89 -1.14
N PRO A 329 -5.18 -13.25 -2.40
CA PRO A 329 -5.91 -12.38 -3.32
C PRO A 329 -7.27 -11.91 -2.77
N ILE A 330 -7.62 -10.65 -3.04
CA ILE A 330 -8.79 -10.01 -2.42
C ILE A 330 -10.13 -10.66 -2.80
N ARG A 331 -10.22 -11.30 -3.96
CA ARG A 331 -11.44 -11.98 -4.41
C ARG A 331 -11.95 -13.07 -3.46
N PHE A 332 -11.10 -13.61 -2.57
CA PHE A 332 -11.54 -14.56 -1.54
C PHE A 332 -12.29 -13.90 -0.38
N VAL A 333 -12.22 -12.58 -0.27
CA VAL A 333 -12.98 -11.79 0.71
C VAL A 333 -14.38 -11.51 0.21
N GLN A 334 -14.58 -11.33 -1.11
CA GLN A 334 -15.88 -10.98 -1.68
C GLN A 334 -17.02 -11.91 -1.23
N PRO A 335 -16.88 -13.26 -1.19
CA PRO A 335 -17.93 -14.16 -0.71
C PRO A 335 -18.22 -14.05 0.80
N LEU A 336 -17.35 -13.40 1.57
CA LEU A 336 -17.49 -13.18 3.02
C LEU A 336 -18.20 -11.88 3.35
N LEU A 337 -18.45 -11.03 2.34
CA LEU A 337 -19.23 -9.82 2.46
C LEU A 337 -20.71 -10.10 2.16
N PRO A 338 -21.65 -9.27 2.65
CA PRO A 338 -23.08 -9.44 2.45
C PRO A 338 -23.55 -9.21 1.01
#